data_AF-A0A5P1EFZ1-F1
#
_entry.id   AF-A0A5P1EFZ1-F1
#
_cell.length_a   1.000
_cell.length_b   1.000
_cell.length_c   1.000
_cell.angle_alpha   90.00
_cell.angle_beta   90.00
_cell.angle_gamma   90.00
#
_symmetry.space_group_name_H-M   'P 1'
#
loop_
_entity.id
_entity.type
_entity.pdbx_description
1 polymer ?
#
loop_
_entity_poly.entity_id
_entity_poly.type
_entity_poly.pdbx_seq_one_letter_code
_entity_poly.pdbx_strand_id
1 'polypeptide(L)'
;MPSTILTTTATTTANSQQQFITLFPGGFKWPEIKVPTVVLKLSSEEILSRDQDSVAEAVSFAVSKGVGVVVLESDKGDDESGCLLYEVACVLKSVVGDRAYLLIRERVDITATVGACGVILSDQGDHSLNLNL
;
A
#
# COMPACT_ATOMS: atom_id res chain seq x y z
N MET A 1 -56.11 -26.97 -20.15
CA MET A 1 -55.49 -25.63 -20.26
C MET A 1 -54.02 -25.72 -19.82
N PRO A 2 -53.08 -25.80 -20.77
CA PRO A 2 -51.69 -25.43 -20.56
C PRO A 2 -51.30 -24.19 -21.38
N SER A 3 -50.49 -23.31 -20.79
CA SER A 3 -50.02 -22.05 -21.35
C SER A 3 -48.93 -22.23 -22.40
N THR A 4 -49.05 -21.50 -23.51
CA THR A 4 -48.05 -21.41 -24.60
C THR A 4 -47.25 -20.11 -24.46
N ILE A 5 -45.92 -20.22 -24.52
CA ILE A 5 -44.96 -19.10 -24.40
C ILE A 5 -44.89 -18.35 -25.74
N LEU A 6 -45.00 -17.01 -25.70
CA LEU A 6 -44.76 -16.13 -26.86
C LEU A 6 -43.42 -15.40 -26.71
N THR A 7 -42.50 -15.70 -27.61
CA THR A 7 -41.29 -14.93 -27.90
C THR A 7 -41.67 -13.56 -28.45
N THR A 8 -41.18 -12.48 -27.83
CA THR A 8 -41.32 -11.11 -28.37
C THR A 8 -39.94 -10.51 -28.60
N THR A 9 -39.63 -10.27 -29.87
CA THR A 9 -38.49 -9.48 -30.35
C THR A 9 -38.71 -8.01 -30.00
N ALA A 10 -37.82 -7.41 -29.20
CA ALA A 10 -37.87 -5.98 -28.88
C ALA A 10 -36.79 -5.20 -29.65
N THR A 11 -37.31 -4.30 -30.46
CA THR A 11 -36.67 -3.30 -31.33
C THR A 11 -35.72 -2.34 -30.61
N THR A 12 -34.63 -1.99 -31.29
CA THR A 12 -33.62 -0.98 -30.93
C THR A 12 -34.24 0.42 -30.79
N THR A 13 -34.23 0.97 -29.58
CA THR A 13 -34.44 2.40 -29.32
C THR A 13 -33.13 3.01 -28.85
N ALA A 14 -32.58 3.93 -29.64
CA ALA A 14 -31.38 4.70 -29.31
C ALA A 14 -31.66 5.62 -28.11
N ASN A 15 -31.11 5.27 -26.94
CA ASN A 15 -31.07 6.15 -25.77
C ASN A 15 -29.66 6.75 -25.71
N SER A 16 -29.57 8.08 -25.77
CA SER A 16 -28.33 8.83 -25.62
C SER A 16 -27.78 8.62 -24.21
N GLN A 17 -27.00 7.55 -24.04
CA GLN A 17 -26.21 7.30 -22.85
C GLN A 17 -25.14 8.38 -22.79
N GLN A 18 -25.25 9.26 -21.80
CA GLN A 18 -24.10 10.04 -21.32
C GLN A 18 -23.00 9.02 -20.99
N GLN A 19 -22.05 8.87 -21.90
CA GLN A 19 -20.86 8.08 -21.68
C GLN A 19 -20.12 8.75 -20.53
N PHE A 20 -20.12 8.13 -19.36
CA PHE A 20 -19.09 8.42 -18.37
C PHE A 20 -17.76 8.08 -19.04
N ILE A 21 -17.03 9.10 -19.47
CA ILE A 21 -15.66 8.94 -19.94
C ILE A 21 -14.86 8.47 -18.73
N THR A 22 -14.62 7.17 -18.66
CA THR A 22 -13.58 6.63 -17.78
C THR A 22 -12.26 7.24 -18.26
N LEU A 23 -11.41 7.70 -17.33
CA LEU A 23 -10.05 8.19 -17.64
C LEU A 23 -9.16 7.12 -18.31
N PHE A 24 -9.65 5.89 -18.43
CA PHE A 24 -8.95 4.73 -18.98
C PHE A 24 -9.81 4.02 -20.04
N PRO A 25 -9.94 4.56 -21.27
CA PRO A 25 -10.80 4.02 -22.33
C PRO A 25 -10.31 2.70 -22.98
N GLY A 26 -9.42 1.94 -22.33
CA GLY A 26 -8.81 0.72 -22.87
C GLY A 26 -9.15 -0.58 -22.15
N GLY A 27 -9.78 -0.52 -20.96
CA GLY A 27 -9.90 -1.67 -20.07
C GLY A 27 -8.52 -2.09 -19.53
N PHE A 28 -8.30 -1.96 -18.23
CA PHE A 28 -7.03 -2.26 -17.54
C PHE A 28 -5.85 -1.35 -17.90
N LYS A 29 -5.95 -0.07 -17.56
CA LYS A 29 -4.75 0.74 -17.35
C LYS A 29 -4.64 1.00 -15.85
N TRP A 30 -3.69 0.35 -15.19
CA TRP A 30 -3.37 0.61 -13.80
C TRP A 30 -2.87 2.07 -13.72
N PRO A 31 -3.35 2.88 -12.77
CA PRO A 31 -2.84 4.22 -12.56
C PRO A 31 -1.37 4.13 -12.09
N GLU A 32 -0.45 4.13 -13.06
CA GLU A 32 0.98 4.21 -12.80
C GLU A 32 1.31 5.67 -12.45
N ILE A 33 1.64 5.91 -11.19
CA ILE A 33 2.05 7.22 -10.70
C ILE A 33 3.57 7.28 -10.62
N LYS A 34 4.18 8.24 -11.33
CA LYS A 34 5.59 8.56 -11.18
C LYS A 34 5.71 9.49 -9.97
N VAL A 35 6.17 8.94 -8.83
CA VAL A 35 6.41 9.74 -7.64
C VAL A 35 7.81 10.37 -7.77
N PRO A 36 7.94 11.71 -7.90
CA PRO A 36 9.24 12.37 -8.05
C PRO A 36 9.91 12.55 -6.69
N THR A 37 10.01 11.48 -5.89
CA THR A 37 10.61 11.51 -4.55
C THR A 37 11.47 10.29 -4.30
N VAL A 38 12.41 10.42 -3.38
CA VAL A 38 13.20 9.30 -2.89
C VAL A 38 12.36 8.52 -1.89
N VAL A 39 12.27 7.22 -2.12
CA VAL A 39 11.61 6.27 -1.22
C VAL A 39 12.67 5.60 -0.36
N LEU A 40 12.55 5.73 0.96
CA LEU A 40 13.39 5.03 1.92
C LEU A 40 12.66 3.77 2.40
N LYS A 41 13.21 2.60 2.11
CA LYS A 41 12.66 1.32 2.57
C LYS A 41 13.44 0.84 3.79
N LEU A 42 12.72 0.41 4.82
CA LEU A 42 13.29 -0.04 6.09
C LEU A 42 12.65 -1.38 6.50
N SER A 43 13.49 -2.29 6.97
CA SER A 43 13.09 -3.57 7.56
C SER A 43 12.99 -3.43 9.07
N SER A 44 11.91 -3.93 9.67
CA SER A 44 11.68 -3.89 11.12
C SER A 44 12.79 -4.63 11.89
N GLU A 45 13.32 -5.69 11.31
CA GLU A 45 14.38 -6.54 11.85
C GLU A 45 15.71 -5.79 11.84
N GLU A 46 15.99 -5.04 10.77
CA GLU A 46 17.21 -4.24 10.67
C GLU A 46 17.19 -3.08 11.67
N ILE A 47 16.02 -2.48 11.90
CA ILE A 47 15.84 -1.41 12.91
C ILE A 47 16.07 -1.96 14.32
N LEU A 48 15.57 -3.16 14.63
CA LEU A 48 15.80 -3.81 15.92
C LEU A 48 17.25 -4.18 16.18
N SER A 49 17.95 -4.62 15.13
CA SER A 49 19.34 -5.03 15.26
C SER A 49 20.29 -3.87 15.60
N ARG A 50 19.78 -2.63 15.51
CA ARG A 50 20.49 -1.38 15.75
C ARG A 50 19.90 -0.64 16.94
N ASP A 51 20.62 0.38 17.39
CA ASP A 51 20.11 1.31 18.38
C ASP A 51 18.97 2.17 17.78
N GLN A 52 17.79 2.11 18.39
CA GLN A 52 16.58 2.75 17.88
C GLN A 52 16.73 4.27 17.76
N ASP A 53 17.42 4.90 18.72
CA ASP A 53 17.66 6.35 18.72
C ASP A 53 18.54 6.76 17.53
N SER A 54 19.60 6.00 17.26
CA SER A 54 20.46 6.23 16.09
C SER A 54 19.70 6.10 14.76
N VAL A 55 18.79 5.15 14.66
CA VAL A 55 17.96 4.95 13.46
C VAL A 55 16.96 6.09 13.30
N ALA A 56 16.32 6.50 14.40
CA ALA A 56 15.41 7.63 14.42
C ALA A 56 16.10 8.94 13.95
N GLU A 57 17.32 9.21 14.43
CA GLU A 57 18.10 10.36 13.95
C GLU A 57 18.42 10.24 12.46
N ALA A 58 18.86 9.07 11.99
CA ALA A 58 19.17 8.84 10.59
C ALA A 58 17.95 9.04 9.68
N VAL A 59 16.78 8.55 10.09
CA VAL A 59 15.51 8.75 9.37
C VAL A 59 15.12 10.22 9.37
N SER A 60 15.20 10.89 10.53
CA SER A 60 14.89 12.33 10.63
C SER A 60 15.80 13.17 9.73
N PHE A 61 17.09 12.83 9.67
CA PHE A 61 18.06 13.46 8.78
C PHE A 61 17.70 13.20 7.31
N ALA A 62 17.40 11.95 6.94
CA ALA A 62 17.04 11.58 5.57
C ALA A 62 15.77 12.30 5.08
N VAL A 63 14.74 12.36 5.92
CA VAL A 63 13.51 13.12 5.64
C VAL A 63 13.82 14.60 5.45
N SER A 64 14.70 15.17 6.29
CA SER A 64 15.14 16.57 6.14
C SER A 64 15.95 16.84 4.86
N LYS A 65 16.48 15.80 4.21
CA LYS A 65 17.21 15.89 2.93
C LYS A 65 16.33 15.65 1.69
N GLY A 66 15.05 15.31 1.86
CA GLY A 66 14.10 15.19 0.75
C GLY A 66 13.56 13.79 0.49
N VAL A 67 13.71 12.85 1.43
CA VAL A 67 12.92 11.61 1.41
C VAL A 67 11.46 11.95 1.66
N GLY A 68 10.60 11.71 0.68
CA GLY A 68 9.16 12.00 0.77
C GLY A 68 8.30 10.79 1.14
N VAL A 69 8.84 9.57 1.02
CA VAL A 69 8.13 8.34 1.40
C VAL A 69 9.07 7.44 2.19
N VAL A 70 8.59 6.95 3.32
CA VAL A 70 9.23 5.94 4.15
C VAL A 70 8.34 4.70 4.12
N VAL A 71 8.92 3.57 3.70
CA VAL A 71 8.26 2.27 3.67
C VAL A 71 8.82 1.40 4.77
N LEU A 72 7.95 0.90 5.64
CA LEU A 72 8.28 -0.08 6.66
C LEU A 72 7.74 -1.44 6.24
N GLU A 73 8.62 -2.43 6.22
CA GLU A 73 8.30 -3.83 5.96
C GLU A 73 8.89 -4.73 7.06
N SER A 74 8.32 -5.91 7.21
CA SER A 74 8.90 -6.98 8.02
C SER A 74 9.36 -8.08 7.07
N ASP A 75 10.58 -8.56 7.27
CA ASP A 75 11.12 -9.70 6.53
C ASP A 75 10.57 -11.04 7.04
N LYS A 76 10.00 -11.03 8.25
CA LYS A 76 9.31 -12.19 8.83
C LYS A 76 7.83 -12.20 8.46
N GLY A 77 7.31 -13.41 8.25
CA GLY A 77 5.89 -13.62 7.98
C GLY A 77 4.97 -13.14 9.11
N ASP A 78 3.68 -13.01 8.78
CA ASP A 78 2.67 -12.28 9.57
C ASP A 78 2.52 -12.70 11.05
N ASP A 79 2.82 -13.96 11.37
CA ASP A 79 2.48 -14.56 12.65
C ASP A 79 3.43 -14.18 13.81
N GLU A 80 4.67 -13.76 13.53
CA GLU A 80 5.67 -13.50 14.60
C GLU A 80 6.12 -12.04 14.73
N SER A 81 5.86 -11.16 13.76
CA SER A 81 6.43 -9.80 13.74
C SER A 81 5.46 -8.67 14.03
N GLY A 82 4.17 -8.94 14.26
CA GLY A 82 3.15 -7.88 14.37
C GLY A 82 3.39 -6.88 15.51
N CYS A 83 3.74 -7.36 16.71
CA CYS A 83 4.03 -6.50 17.87
C CYS A 83 5.23 -5.59 17.59
N LEU A 84 6.26 -6.17 17.00
CA LEU A 84 7.47 -5.46 16.65
C LEU A 84 7.21 -4.38 15.59
N LEU A 85 6.56 -4.78 14.50
CA LEU A 85 6.25 -3.90 13.39
C LEU A 85 5.41 -2.71 13.88
N TYR A 86 4.48 -2.95 14.80
CA TYR A 86 3.72 -1.90 15.47
C TYR A 86 4.59 -0.94 16.28
N GLU A 87 5.50 -1.45 17.12
CA GLU A 87 6.38 -0.63 17.95
C GLU A 87 7.30 0.26 17.09
N VAL A 88 7.93 -0.32 16.08
CA VAL A 88 8.80 0.39 15.13
C VAL A 88 7.98 1.41 14.34
N ALA A 89 6.77 1.07 13.90
CA ALA A 89 5.90 1.99 13.18
C ALA A 89 5.51 3.19 14.06
N CYS A 90 5.27 3.01 15.36
CA CYS A 90 4.99 4.11 16.28
C CYS A 90 6.18 5.07 16.39
N VAL A 91 7.40 4.53 16.53
CA VAL A 91 8.62 5.34 16.59
C VAL A 91 8.81 6.10 15.29
N LEU A 92 8.72 5.43 14.14
CA LEU A 92 8.86 6.07 12.83
C LEU A 92 7.77 7.11 12.58
N LYS A 93 6.53 6.88 13.01
CA LYS A 93 5.45 7.86 12.84
C LYS A 93 5.72 9.12 13.66
N SER A 94 6.24 8.98 14.88
CA SER A 94 6.66 10.11 15.72
C SER A 94 7.81 10.90 15.08
N VAL A 95 8.82 10.19 14.56
CA VAL A 95 9.99 10.80 13.92
C VAL A 95 9.62 11.50 12.61
N VAL A 96 8.86 10.85 11.75
CA VAL A 96 8.49 11.38 10.42
C VAL A 96 7.47 12.51 10.57
N GLY A 97 6.48 12.34 11.44
CA GLY A 97 5.36 13.28 11.61
C GLY A 97 4.58 13.45 10.32
N ASP A 98 4.52 14.69 9.83
CA ASP A 98 3.86 15.09 8.59
C ASP A 98 4.85 15.46 7.47
N ARG A 99 6.16 15.21 7.69
CA ARG A 99 7.22 15.61 6.75
C ARG A 99 7.40 14.64 5.58
N ALA A 100 6.99 13.39 5.75
CA ALA A 100 6.99 12.36 4.72
C ALA A 100 5.83 11.39 4.93
N TYR A 101 5.49 10.63 3.89
CA TYR A 101 4.46 9.59 3.98
C TYR A 101 5.06 8.32 4.57
N LEU A 102 4.51 7.84 5.68
CA LEU A 102 4.83 6.53 6.23
C LEU A 102 3.87 5.49 5.66
N LEU A 103 4.40 4.49 4.96
CA LEU A 103 3.65 3.37 4.39
C LEU A 103 4.10 2.07 5.04
N ILE A 104 3.16 1.18 5.38
CA ILE A 104 3.46 -0.13 5.94
C ILE A 104 3.10 -1.21 4.92
N ARG A 105 3.95 -2.21 4.74
CA ARG A 105 3.73 -3.31 3.80
C ARG A 105 2.78 -4.36 4.39
N GLU A 106 1.75 -4.75 3.63
CA GLU A 106 0.74 -5.81 3.85
C GLU A 106 -0.18 -5.66 5.09
N ARG A 107 0.31 -5.04 6.17
CA ARG A 107 -0.36 -4.98 7.48
C ARG A 107 -1.35 -3.83 7.62
N VAL A 108 -2.55 -4.04 7.08
CA VAL A 108 -3.67 -3.07 7.16
C VAL A 108 -4.11 -2.80 8.60
N ASP A 109 -4.13 -3.83 9.44
CA ASP A 109 -4.49 -3.77 10.86
C ASP A 109 -3.56 -2.83 11.64
N ILE A 110 -2.25 -2.97 11.45
CA ILE A 110 -1.23 -2.13 12.08
C ILE A 110 -1.26 -0.72 11.50
N THR A 111 -1.36 -0.60 10.18
CA THR A 111 -1.44 0.71 9.49
C THR A 111 -2.55 1.58 10.06
N ALA A 112 -3.75 1.00 10.23
CA ALA A 112 -4.91 1.69 10.78
C ALA A 112 -4.70 2.07 12.26
N THR A 113 -4.08 1.20 13.04
CA THR A 113 -3.85 1.43 14.48
C THR A 113 -2.80 2.52 14.73
N VAL A 114 -1.71 2.53 13.95
CA VAL A 114 -0.62 3.51 14.06
C VAL A 114 -1.01 4.88 13.46
N GLY A 115 -2.01 4.92 12.57
CA GLY A 115 -2.35 6.12 11.82
C GLY A 115 -1.28 6.45 10.77
N ALA A 116 -0.69 5.43 10.15
CA ALA A 116 0.20 5.59 9.02
C ALA A 116 -0.56 6.10 7.78
N CYS A 117 0.16 6.61 6.77
CA CYS A 117 -0.44 7.27 5.62
C CYS A 117 -1.09 6.29 4.62
N GLY A 118 -0.69 5.02 4.64
CA GLY A 118 -1.23 4.01 3.75
C GLY A 118 -0.55 2.66 3.89
N VAL A 119 -1.10 1.69 3.17
CA VAL A 119 -0.58 0.32 3.08
C VAL A 119 -0.01 0.08 1.67
N ILE A 120 1.08 -0.67 1.58
CA ILE A 120 1.61 -1.19 0.32
C ILE A 120 1.25 -2.66 0.23
N LEU A 121 0.59 -3.05 -0.85
CA LEU A 121 0.23 -4.43 -1.15
C LEU A 121 1.03 -4.92 -2.35
N SER A 122 1.61 -6.09 -2.19
CA SER A 122 2.34 -6.79 -3.25
C SER A 122 1.35 -7.64 -4.04
N ASP A 123 1.51 -7.69 -5.36
CA ASP A 123 0.67 -8.49 -6.24
C ASP A 123 0.68 -10.00 -5.89
N GLN A 124 1.76 -10.46 -5.25
CA GLN A 124 1.95 -11.86 -4.88
C GLN A 124 1.34 -12.22 -3.51
N GLY A 125 0.80 -11.27 -2.74
CA GLY A 125 0.51 -11.47 -1.32
C GLY A 125 1.76 -11.89 -0.52
N ASP A 126 1.61 -12.25 0.75
CA ASP A 126 2.68 -12.61 1.72
C ASP A 126 3.54 -13.85 1.41
N HIS A 127 3.88 -14.08 0.14
CA HIS A 127 4.82 -15.11 -0.27
C HIS A 127 6.21 -14.51 -0.52
N SER A 128 6.92 -14.22 0.57
CA SER A 128 8.38 -14.08 0.55
C SER A 128 8.99 -15.42 0.14
N LEU A 129 9.29 -15.59 -1.16
CA LEU A 129 10.12 -16.70 -1.64
C LEU A 129 11.55 -16.46 -1.17
N ASN A 130 11.94 -17.23 -0.17
CA ASN A 130 13.30 -17.38 0.33
C ASN A 130 14.18 -17.99 -0.79
N LEU A 131 14.75 -17.15 -1.65
CA LEU A 131 15.78 -17.56 -2.60
C LEU A 131 17.13 -17.49 -1.89
N ASN A 132 17.49 -18.60 -1.24
CA ASN A 132 18.90 -18.94 -0.99
C ASN A 132 19.59 -19.06 -2.36
N LEU A 133 20.51 -18.15 -2.65
CA LEU A 133 21.56 -18.30 -3.67
C LEU A 133 22.84 -18.80 -3.01
#